data_AF-A0A564G530-F1
#
_entry.id   AF-A0A564G530-F1
#
_cell.length_a   1.000
_cell.length_b   1.000
_cell.length_c   1.000
_cell.angle_alpha   90.00
_cell.angle_beta   90.00
_cell.angle_gamma   90.00
#
_symmetry.space_group_name_H-M   'P 1'
#
loop_
_entity.id
_entity.type
_entity.pdbx_description
1 polymer ?
#
loop_
_entity_poly.entity_id
_entity_poly.type
_entity_poly.pdbx_seq_one_letter_code
_entity_poly.pdbx_strand_id
1 'polypeptide(L)'
;MSDRRAFLAGLRGRPYDRERLNCWHIAALAQAELFGRALPAADPALVGDLRARARVLAEHPARLDWREVAQPSDGAFVLMGRVAGAETHCGVWLADDGGLILHTDERHGVVLDPPLELAAARRWRLTYLVPKAQ
;
A
#
# COMPACT_ATOMS: atom_id res chain seq x y z
N MET A 1 -6.91 -16.12 12.46
CA MET A 1 -6.04 -15.26 13.29
C MET A 1 -4.56 -15.67 13.29
N SER A 2 -4.20 -16.96 13.27
CA SER A 2 -2.78 -17.40 13.26
C SER A 2 -2.02 -16.99 11.99
N ASP A 3 -2.70 -16.96 10.85
CA ASP A 3 -2.06 -16.80 9.53
C ASP A 3 -1.55 -15.37 9.29
N ARG A 4 -2.39 -14.35 9.51
CA ARG A 4 -2.00 -12.93 9.39
C ARG A 4 -0.78 -12.58 10.23
N ARG A 5 -0.73 -13.01 11.50
CA ARG A 5 0.41 -12.72 12.37
C ARG A 5 1.70 -13.36 11.84
N ALA A 6 1.63 -14.61 11.37
CA ALA A 6 2.77 -15.30 10.78
C ALA A 6 3.25 -14.61 9.49
N PHE A 7 2.31 -14.24 8.61
CA PHE A 7 2.59 -13.47 7.40
C PHE A 7 3.32 -12.16 7.69
N LEU A 8 2.80 -11.36 8.62
CA LEU A 8 3.42 -10.08 8.98
C LEU A 8 4.80 -10.27 9.64
N ALA A 9 4.94 -11.27 10.50
CA ALA A 9 6.22 -11.59 11.14
C ALA A 9 7.30 -12.01 10.12
N GLY A 10 6.91 -12.72 9.05
CA GLY A 10 7.81 -13.13 7.98
C GLY A 10 8.23 -11.99 7.04
N LEU A 11 7.49 -10.89 7.00
CA LEU A 11 7.77 -9.76 6.12
C LEU A 11 8.41 -8.57 6.83
N ARG A 12 7.94 -8.23 8.04
CA ARG A 12 8.36 -7.01 8.74
C ARG A 12 9.87 -6.99 8.96
N GLY A 13 10.48 -5.85 8.65
CA GLY A 13 11.92 -5.63 8.78
C GLY A 13 12.76 -6.20 7.63
N ARG A 14 12.16 -6.90 6.65
CA ARG A 14 12.87 -7.26 5.43
C ARG A 14 13.28 -6.00 4.66
N PRO A 15 14.50 -5.96 4.09
CA PRO A 15 14.97 -4.79 3.36
C PRO A 15 14.14 -4.57 2.09
N TYR A 16 14.06 -3.32 1.66
CA TYR A 16 13.44 -2.95 0.39
C TYR A 16 14.18 -3.61 -0.78
N ASP A 17 13.41 -4.09 -1.75
CA ASP A 17 13.93 -4.70 -2.97
C ASP A 17 13.09 -4.20 -4.16
N ARG A 18 13.73 -3.63 -5.17
CA ARG A 18 13.04 -3.05 -6.32
C ARG A 18 12.23 -4.08 -7.12
N GLU A 19 12.70 -5.31 -7.18
CA GLU A 19 12.10 -6.37 -8.00
C GLU A 19 11.05 -7.16 -7.23
N ARG A 20 11.19 -7.30 -5.91
CA ARG A 20 10.40 -8.27 -5.12
C ARG A 20 9.69 -7.69 -3.92
N LEU A 21 10.18 -6.58 -3.35
CA LEU A 21 9.67 -5.98 -2.12
C LEU A 21 9.61 -4.45 -2.27
N ASN A 22 9.06 -3.99 -3.39
CA ASN A 22 8.69 -2.59 -3.56
C ASN A 22 7.25 -2.37 -3.05
N CYS A 23 6.81 -1.12 -2.99
CA CYS A 23 5.50 -0.78 -2.42
C CYS A 23 4.34 -1.50 -3.09
N TRP A 24 4.39 -1.68 -4.41
CA TRP A 24 3.37 -2.41 -5.14
C TRP A 24 3.37 -3.89 -4.81
N HIS A 25 4.55 -4.52 -4.81
CA HIS A 25 4.69 -5.94 -4.50
C HIS A 25 4.20 -6.27 -3.08
N ILE A 26 4.56 -5.45 -2.09
CA ILE A 26 4.09 -5.66 -0.71
C ILE A 26 2.57 -5.50 -0.63
N ALA A 27 2.01 -4.48 -1.29
CA ALA A 27 0.58 -4.27 -1.28
C ALA A 27 -0.18 -5.40 -1.99
N ALA A 28 0.32 -5.86 -3.15
CA ALA A 28 -0.26 -6.98 -3.90
C ALA A 28 -0.18 -8.30 -3.13
N LEU A 29 0.97 -8.59 -2.52
CA LEU A 29 1.14 -9.78 -1.70
C LEU A 29 0.19 -9.77 -0.50
N ALA A 30 0.08 -8.65 0.20
CA ALA A 30 -0.84 -8.53 1.32
C ALA A 30 -2.32 -8.65 0.90
N GLN A 31 -2.72 -8.08 -0.23
CA GLN A 31 -4.07 -8.24 -0.78
C GLN A 31 -4.38 -9.71 -1.11
N ALA A 32 -3.43 -10.42 -1.70
CA ALA A 32 -3.59 -11.84 -2.04
C ALA A 32 -3.68 -12.71 -0.78
N GLU A 33 -2.65 -12.65 0.08
CA GLU A 33 -2.50 -13.57 1.22
C GLU A 33 -3.51 -13.31 2.34
N LEU A 34 -3.83 -12.04 2.62
CA LEU A 34 -4.68 -11.70 3.76
C LEU A 34 -6.15 -11.51 3.40
N PHE A 35 -6.45 -11.21 2.13
CA PHE A 35 -7.79 -10.81 1.70
C PHE A 35 -8.30 -11.57 0.46
N GLY A 36 -7.48 -12.45 -0.13
CA GLY A 36 -7.87 -13.23 -1.32
C GLY A 36 -8.10 -12.37 -2.58
N ARG A 37 -7.49 -11.17 -2.65
CA ARG A 37 -7.68 -10.22 -3.75
C ARG A 37 -6.44 -10.15 -4.62
N ALA A 38 -6.57 -10.49 -5.89
CA ALA A 38 -5.51 -10.29 -6.86
C ALA A 38 -5.45 -8.82 -7.29
N LEU A 39 -4.26 -8.22 -7.21
CA LEU A 39 -3.98 -6.96 -7.88
C LEU A 39 -3.32 -7.21 -9.24
N PRO A 40 -3.46 -6.30 -10.20
CA PRO A 40 -2.70 -6.35 -11.45
C PRO A 40 -1.19 -6.43 -11.22
N ALA A 41 -0.49 -6.99 -12.20
CA ALA A 41 0.97 -7.07 -12.19
C ALA A 41 1.61 -5.68 -12.06
N ALA A 42 2.76 -5.62 -11.39
CA ALA A 42 3.51 -4.39 -11.22
C ALA A 42 3.97 -3.83 -12.57
N ASP A 43 3.71 -2.53 -12.81
CA ASP A 43 4.36 -1.81 -13.90
C ASP A 43 5.84 -1.53 -13.53
N PRO A 44 6.82 -1.81 -14.42
CA PRO A 44 8.23 -1.49 -14.19
C PRO A 44 8.49 -0.02 -13.82
N ALA A 45 7.65 0.92 -14.27
CA ALA A 45 7.76 2.34 -13.94
C ALA A 45 7.45 2.67 -12.47
N LEU A 46 6.90 1.72 -11.68
CA LEU A 46 6.70 1.88 -10.22
C LEU A 46 8.01 1.92 -9.42
N VAL A 47 9.12 1.50 -10.01
CA VAL A 47 10.46 1.69 -9.43
C VAL A 47 11.26 2.74 -10.20
N GLY A 48 10.62 3.51 -11.08
CA GLY A 48 11.21 4.65 -11.77
C GLY A 48 11.33 5.88 -10.86
N ASP A 49 11.50 7.04 -11.49
CA ASP A 49 11.48 8.31 -10.78
C ASP A 49 10.10 8.64 -10.19
N LEU A 50 10.02 9.71 -9.39
CA LEU A 50 8.78 10.12 -8.74
C LEU A 50 7.64 10.44 -9.72
N ARG A 51 7.95 10.96 -10.92
CA ARG A 51 6.92 11.31 -11.91
C ARG A 51 6.36 10.05 -12.54
N ALA A 52 7.22 9.11 -12.90
CA ALA A 52 6.83 7.81 -13.43
C ALA A 52 5.94 7.06 -12.42
N ARG A 53 6.36 7.01 -11.15
CA ARG A 53 5.58 6.41 -10.05
C ARG A 53 4.22 7.06 -9.87
N ALA A 54 4.19 8.40 -9.81
CA ALA A 54 2.95 9.14 -9.66
C ALA A 54 1.97 8.84 -10.80
N ARG A 55 2.47 8.82 -12.03
CA ARG A 55 1.66 8.51 -13.21
C ARG A 55 1.09 7.10 -13.12
N VAL A 56 1.91 6.08 -12.86
CA VAL A 56 1.42 4.71 -12.79
C VAL A 56 0.36 4.56 -11.71
N LEU A 57 0.61 5.06 -10.49
CA LEU A 57 -0.37 4.94 -9.41
C LEU A 57 -1.65 5.73 -9.69
N ALA A 58 -1.54 6.86 -10.39
CA ALA A 58 -2.68 7.66 -10.79
C ALA A 58 -3.55 6.96 -11.85
N GLU A 59 -2.91 6.27 -12.79
CA GLU A 59 -3.52 5.58 -13.93
C GLU A 59 -3.78 4.09 -13.65
N HIS A 60 -3.45 3.60 -12.45
CA HIS A 60 -3.41 2.16 -12.19
C HIS A 60 -4.77 1.50 -12.40
N PRO A 61 -4.88 0.37 -13.16
CA PRO A 61 -6.15 -0.30 -13.44
C PRO A 61 -6.98 -0.65 -12.20
N ALA A 62 -6.31 -0.95 -11.08
CA ALA A 62 -6.97 -1.16 -9.79
C ALA A 62 -7.86 0.02 -9.35
N ARG A 63 -7.64 1.26 -9.82
CA ARG A 63 -8.56 2.39 -9.54
C ARG A 63 -9.92 2.25 -10.22
N LEU A 64 -10.04 1.48 -11.30
CA LEU A 64 -11.32 1.31 -12.00
C LEU A 64 -12.31 0.48 -11.19
N ASP A 65 -11.83 -0.54 -10.47
CA ASP A 65 -12.67 -1.45 -9.69
C ASP A 65 -12.72 -1.08 -8.20
N TRP A 66 -12.08 0.01 -7.80
CA TRP A 66 -12.00 0.45 -6.42
C TRP A 66 -12.57 1.86 -6.28
N ARG A 67 -13.14 2.16 -5.12
CA ARG A 67 -13.72 3.48 -4.80
C ARG A 67 -13.05 4.09 -3.60
N GLU A 68 -12.89 5.41 -3.62
CA GLU A 68 -12.38 6.16 -2.50
C GLU A 68 -13.38 6.19 -1.34
N VAL A 69 -12.88 6.04 -0.12
CA VAL A 69 -13.65 6.11 1.13
C VAL A 69 -12.95 7.00 2.15
N ALA A 70 -13.74 7.69 2.98
CA ALA A 70 -13.19 8.52 4.04
C ALA A 70 -12.64 7.69 5.22
N GLN A 71 -13.28 6.54 5.51
CA GLN A 71 -12.89 5.64 6.59
C GLN A 71 -12.52 4.28 6.00
N PRO A 72 -11.27 3.81 6.14
CA PRO A 72 -10.84 2.54 5.58
C PRO A 72 -11.42 1.36 6.37
N SER A 73 -11.89 0.34 5.66
CA SER A 73 -12.14 -0.99 6.23
C SER A 73 -10.88 -1.86 6.13
N ASP A 74 -10.84 -2.97 6.87
CA ASP A 74 -9.70 -3.90 6.81
C ASP A 74 -9.40 -4.33 5.36
N GLY A 75 -8.13 -4.27 4.98
CA GLY A 75 -7.65 -4.54 3.63
C GLY A 75 -7.92 -3.43 2.62
N ALA A 76 -8.27 -2.21 3.04
CA ALA A 76 -8.31 -1.07 2.15
C ALA A 76 -6.92 -0.83 1.54
N PHE A 77 -6.87 -0.55 0.25
CA PHE A 77 -5.65 -0.12 -0.41
C PHE A 77 -5.40 1.34 -0.07
N VAL A 78 -4.15 1.69 0.20
CA VAL A 78 -3.79 3.03 0.64
C VAL A 78 -2.84 3.62 -0.38
N LEU A 79 -3.28 4.66 -1.07
CA LEU A 79 -2.38 5.50 -1.87
C LEU A 79 -1.83 6.62 -0.98
N MET A 80 -0.55 6.92 -1.15
CA MET A 80 0.17 7.83 -0.28
C MET A 80 1.03 8.79 -1.11
N GLY A 81 0.93 10.07 -0.82
CA GLY A 81 1.74 11.08 -1.49
C GLY A 81 1.49 12.47 -0.94
N ARG A 82 2.25 13.45 -1.43
CA ARG A 82 2.14 14.85 -0.98
C ARG A 82 0.98 15.60 -1.67
N VAL A 83 0.54 15.11 -2.83
CA VAL A 83 -0.46 15.74 -3.68
C VAL A 83 -1.51 14.69 -4.03
N ALA A 84 -2.78 15.00 -3.80
CA ALA A 84 -3.89 14.12 -4.13
C ALA A 84 -3.96 13.90 -5.65
N GLY A 85 -4.14 12.65 -6.08
CA GLY A 85 -4.14 12.27 -7.50
C GLY A 85 -2.75 12.14 -8.13
N ALA A 86 -1.68 12.44 -7.39
CA ALA A 86 -0.29 12.25 -7.80
C ALA A 86 0.49 11.50 -6.71
N GLU A 87 -0.15 10.49 -6.11
CA GLU A 87 0.43 9.65 -5.09
C GLU A 87 1.63 8.87 -5.64
N THR A 88 2.73 8.82 -4.89
CA THR A 88 3.96 8.16 -5.34
C THR A 88 4.20 6.83 -4.65
N HIS A 89 3.31 6.45 -3.72
CA HIS A 89 3.48 5.30 -2.87
C HIS A 89 2.16 4.60 -2.57
N CYS A 90 2.23 3.34 -2.15
CA CYS A 90 1.06 2.56 -1.80
C CYS A 90 1.32 1.53 -0.69
N GLY A 91 0.25 1.03 -0.09
CA GLY A 91 0.25 0.06 1.01
C GLY A 91 -1.15 -0.49 1.26
N VAL A 92 -1.31 -1.21 2.38
CA VAL A 92 -2.57 -1.82 2.78
C VAL A 92 -2.91 -1.48 4.23
N TRP A 93 -4.14 -1.04 4.46
CA TRP A 93 -4.71 -0.80 5.78
C TRP A 93 -5.03 -2.12 6.46
N LEU A 94 -4.50 -2.32 7.65
CA LEU A 94 -4.82 -3.43 8.54
C LEU A 94 -5.54 -2.86 9.75
N ALA A 95 -6.81 -3.24 9.95
CA ALA A 95 -7.67 -2.62 10.98
C ALA A 95 -7.35 -3.07 12.42
N ASP A 96 -6.44 -4.03 12.59
CA ASP A 96 -6.02 -4.53 13.90
C ASP A 96 -5.44 -3.39 14.76
N ASP A 97 -5.69 -3.44 16.08
CA ASP A 97 -5.12 -2.55 17.11
C ASP A 97 -5.24 -1.04 16.81
N GLY A 98 -6.35 -0.61 16.19
CA GLY A 98 -6.60 0.81 15.89
C GLY A 98 -6.06 1.27 14.54
N GLY A 99 -5.45 0.36 13.77
CA GLY A 99 -5.19 0.55 12.36
C GLY A 99 -3.75 0.94 12.02
N LEU A 100 -3.11 0.10 11.20
CA LEU A 100 -1.75 0.31 10.70
C LEU A 100 -1.70 0.16 9.19
N ILE A 101 -0.72 0.80 8.55
CA ILE A 101 -0.48 0.67 7.12
C ILE A 101 0.74 -0.22 6.90
N LEU A 102 0.53 -1.38 6.30
CA LEU A 102 1.62 -2.21 5.80
C LEU A 102 2.12 -1.61 4.48
N HIS A 103 3.40 -1.23 4.46
CA HIS A 103 4.06 -0.75 3.25
C HIS A 103 5.56 -1.03 3.34
N THR A 104 6.33 -0.55 2.37
CA THR A 104 7.78 -0.66 2.39
C THR A 104 8.44 0.55 1.78
N ASP A 105 9.61 0.96 2.27
CA ASP A 105 10.43 1.97 1.63
C ASP A 105 11.92 1.67 1.74
N GLU A 106 12.71 2.38 0.93
CA GLU A 106 14.17 2.20 0.82
C GLU A 106 14.91 2.34 2.15
N ARG A 107 14.42 3.15 3.09
CA ARG A 107 15.11 3.45 4.35
C ARG A 107 14.82 2.40 5.42
N HIS A 108 13.57 1.95 5.53
CA HIS A 108 13.13 1.11 6.66
C HIS A 108 12.79 -0.33 6.26
N GLY A 109 12.74 -0.64 4.96
CA GLY A 109 12.28 -1.93 4.50
C GLY A 109 10.77 -2.06 4.67
N VAL A 110 10.28 -3.27 4.94
CA VAL A 110 8.84 -3.53 5.15
C VAL A 110 8.43 -3.16 6.58
N VAL A 111 7.45 -2.26 6.72
CA VAL A 111 7.05 -1.68 8.01
C VAL A 111 5.52 -1.57 8.15
N LEU A 112 5.10 -1.32 9.38
CA LEU A 112 3.72 -1.05 9.76
C LEU A 112 3.71 0.32 10.45
N ASP A 113 3.26 1.34 9.75
CA ASP A 113 3.24 2.71 10.27
C ASP A 113 1.80 3.17 10.54
N PRO A 114 1.54 3.89 11.65
CA PRO A 114 0.24 4.51 11.87
C PRO A 114 0.04 5.72 10.94
N PRO A 115 -1.20 6.01 10.50
CA PRO A 115 -1.51 7.15 9.63
C PRO A 115 -0.94 8.49 10.10
N LEU A 116 -0.99 8.73 11.41
CA LEU A 116 -0.55 10.00 12.00
C LEU A 116 0.97 10.19 11.84
N GLU A 117 1.75 9.12 11.94
CA GLU A 117 3.20 9.18 11.77
C GLU A 117 3.56 9.45 10.30
N LEU A 118 2.90 8.79 9.35
CA LEU A 118 3.08 9.07 7.93
C LEU A 118 2.71 10.51 7.56
N ALA A 119 1.62 11.03 8.15
CA ALA A 119 1.22 12.42 7.97
C ALA A 119 2.25 13.40 8.57
N ALA A 120 2.73 13.15 9.80
CA ALA A 120 3.65 14.04 10.49
C ALA A 120 5.07 14.02 9.91
N ALA A 121 5.64 12.83 9.70
CA ALA A 121 7.03 12.66 9.28
C ALA A 121 7.22 12.92 7.78
N ARG A 122 6.25 12.50 6.94
CA ARG A 122 6.41 12.54 5.47
C ARG A 122 5.55 13.59 4.79
N ARG A 123 4.61 14.20 5.53
CA ARG A 123 3.57 15.10 4.97
C ARG A 123 2.79 14.39 3.87
N TRP A 124 2.51 13.11 4.08
CA TRP A 124 1.71 12.32 3.16
C TRP A 124 0.23 12.50 3.49
N ARG A 125 -0.53 12.79 2.44
CA ARG A 125 -1.97 12.57 2.40
C ARG A 125 -2.20 11.11 2.05
N LEU A 126 -3.21 10.53 2.69
CA LEU A 126 -3.62 9.15 2.50
C LEU A 126 -4.96 9.15 1.75
N THR A 127 -5.03 8.36 0.70
CA THR A 127 -6.25 8.12 -0.07
C THR A 127 -6.61 6.65 0.08
N TYR A 128 -7.73 6.36 0.75
CA TYR A 128 -8.17 5.00 1.03
C TYR A 128 -9.11 4.51 -0.06
N LEU A 129 -8.82 3.34 -0.60
CA LEU A 129 -9.62 2.69 -1.62
C LEU A 129 -10.12 1.35 -1.11
N VAL A 130 -11.39 1.06 -1.38
CA VAL A 130 -11.98 -0.27 -1.18
C VAL A 130 -12.54 -0.79 -2.50
N PRO A 131 -12.60 -2.12 -2.73
CA PRO A 131 -13.26 -2.65 -3.91
C PRO A 131 -14.69 -2.10 -4.02
N LYS A 132 -15.10 -1.72 -5.23
CA LYS A 132 -16.52 -1.58 -5.56
C LYS A 132 -17.09 -2.99 -5.40
N ALA A 133 -18.12 -3.17 -4.58
CA ALA A 133 -18.75 -4.47 -4.40
C ALA A 133 -19.06 -5.06 -5.79
N GLN A 134 -18.67 -6.31 -6.03
CA GLN A 134 -19.16 -7.08 -7.18
C GLN A 134 -20.64 -7.39 -6.96
#